data_AF-A0AAW6R2T3-F1
#
_entry.id   AF-A0AAW6R2T3-F1
#
_cell.length_a   1.000
_cell.length_b   1.000
_cell.length_c   1.000
_cell.angle_alpha   90.00
_cell.angle_beta   90.00
_cell.angle_gamma   90.00
#
_symmetry.space_group_name_H-M   'P 1'
#
loop_
_entity.id
_entity.type
_entity.pdbx_description
1 polymer ?
#
loop_
_entity_poly.entity_id
_entity_poly.type
_entity_poly.pdbx_seq_one_letter_code
_entity_poly.pdbx_strand_id
1 'polypeptide(L)'
;MSEEKLGQHYLAALNEAFPGVVLDHAWQTKDQLTVTVKVNYLPEVVEFLYYKQGGWLSVLFGNDERKLNGHYAVYYVLSMEKGTKCWITV
;
A
#
# COMPACT_ATOMS: atom_id res chain seq x y z
N MET A 1 -1.18 -5.07 25.77
CA MET A 1 -1.63 -3.91 24.99
C MET A 1 -1.50 -4.31 23.53
N SER A 2 -2.58 -4.35 22.74
CA SER A 2 -2.42 -4.60 21.30
C SER A 2 -1.67 -3.42 20.70
N GLU A 3 -0.56 -3.67 20.02
CA GLU A 3 0.14 -2.62 19.28
C GLU A 3 -0.84 -2.01 18.26
N GLU A 4 -1.04 -0.70 18.35
CA GLU A 4 -1.96 0.03 17.49
C GLU A 4 -1.42 0.02 16.06
N LYS A 5 -2.15 -0.63 15.16
CA LYS A 5 -1.80 -0.75 13.74
C LYS A 5 -2.20 0.53 13.01
N LEU A 6 -1.21 1.35 12.65
CA LEU A 6 -1.45 2.63 11.98
C LEU A 6 -1.82 2.45 10.50
N GLY A 7 -2.53 3.42 9.93
CA GLY A 7 -2.88 3.42 8.50
C GLY A 7 -4.10 2.59 8.12
N GLN A 8 -4.84 2.01 9.08
CA GLN A 8 -6.06 1.25 8.81
C GLN A 8 -7.14 2.06 8.06
N HIS A 9 -7.25 3.36 8.32
CA HIS A 9 -8.20 4.23 7.62
C HIS A 9 -7.82 4.44 6.14
N TYR A 10 -6.54 4.39 5.76
CA TYR A 10 -6.14 4.40 4.34
C TYR A 10 -6.56 3.10 3.65
N LEU A 11 -6.44 1.96 4.32
CA LEU A 11 -6.97 0.69 3.81
C LEU A 11 -8.48 0.73 3.63
N ALA A 12 -9.22 1.33 4.58
CA ALA A 12 -10.66 1.53 4.44
C ALA A 12 -10.99 2.43 3.24
N ALA A 13 -10.28 3.56 3.08
CA ALA A 13 -10.45 4.47 1.96
C ALA A 13 -10.14 3.81 0.61
N LEU A 14 -9.14 2.93 0.55
CA LEU A 14 -8.83 2.14 -0.65
C LEU A 14 -9.96 1.16 -0.99
N ASN A 15 -10.53 0.47 0.00
CA ASN A 15 -11.63 -0.45 -0.22
C ASN A 15 -12.93 0.27 -0.63
N GLU A 16 -13.14 1.49 -0.14
CA GLU A 16 -14.27 2.34 -0.56
C GLU A 16 -14.08 2.87 -1.98
N ALA A 17 -12.91 3.40 -2.31
CA ALA A 17 -12.62 3.96 -3.63
C ALA A 17 -12.49 2.89 -4.73
N PHE A 18 -11.98 1.71 -4.38
CA PHE A 18 -11.70 0.62 -5.30
C PHE A 18 -12.21 -0.74 -4.79
N PRO A 19 -13.54 -0.95 -4.73
CA PRO A 19 -14.12 -2.19 -4.21
C PRO A 19 -13.59 -3.43 -4.94
N GLY A 20 -13.00 -4.36 -4.19
CA GLY A 20 -12.47 -5.62 -4.73
C GLY A 20 -11.16 -5.49 -5.53
N VAL A 21 -10.45 -4.37 -5.45
CA VAL A 21 -9.11 -4.20 -6.04
C VAL A 21 -8.01 -4.64 -5.09
N VAL A 22 -8.18 -4.43 -3.78
CA VAL A 22 -7.27 -4.95 -2.75
C VAL A 22 -7.44 -6.47 -2.67
N LEU A 23 -6.36 -7.20 -2.90
CA LEU A 23 -6.31 -8.66 -2.89
C LEU A 23 -5.88 -9.20 -1.53
N ASP A 24 -4.91 -8.53 -0.90
CA ASP A 24 -4.40 -8.88 0.42
C ASP A 24 -3.80 -7.65 1.10
N HIS A 25 -3.66 -7.69 2.42
CA HIS A 25 -2.95 -6.66 3.17
C HIS A 25 -2.34 -7.22 4.45
N ALA A 26 -1.18 -6.69 4.82
CA ALA A 26 -0.48 -7.09 6.03
C ALA A 26 0.27 -5.91 6.66
N TRP A 27 0.28 -5.84 7.99
CA TRP A 27 1.17 -4.95 8.71
C TRP A 27 2.50 -5.65 8.95
N GLN A 28 3.58 -5.12 8.37
CA GLN A 28 4.93 -5.64 8.59
C GLN A 28 5.51 -5.11 9.92
N THR A 29 5.14 -3.89 10.28
CA THR A 29 5.41 -3.24 11.57
C THR A 29 4.15 -2.48 12.01
N LYS A 30 4.20 -1.82 13.18
CA LYS A 30 3.10 -0.98 13.68
C LYS A 30 2.70 0.14 12.72
N ASP A 31 3.64 0.65 11.92
CA ASP A 31 3.51 1.83 11.08
C ASP A 31 3.79 1.55 9.60
N GLN A 32 3.93 0.29 9.20
CA GLN A 32 4.10 -0.11 7.81
C GLN A 32 3.01 -1.10 7.39
N LEU A 33 2.13 -0.62 6.51
CA LEU A 33 1.09 -1.41 5.87
C LEU A 33 1.53 -1.80 4.44
N THR A 34 1.51 -3.08 4.13
CA THR A 34 1.66 -3.60 2.76
C THR A 34 0.28 -3.97 2.22
N VAL A 35 -0.06 -3.54 1.01
CA VAL A 35 -1.34 -3.78 0.35
C VAL A 35 -1.09 -4.36 -1.04
N THR A 36 -1.49 -5.60 -1.25
CA THR A 36 -1.43 -6.24 -2.58
C THR A 36 -2.68 -5.87 -3.37
N VAL A 37 -2.51 -5.35 -4.58
CA VAL A 37 -3.64 -4.92 -5.44
C VAL A 37 -3.61 -5.63 -6.80
N LYS A 38 -4.74 -5.59 -7.51
CA LYS A 38 -4.81 -6.02 -8.91
C LYS A 38 -3.84 -5.20 -9.76
N VAL A 39 -3.00 -5.88 -10.54
CA VAL A 39 -1.93 -5.25 -11.33
C VAL A 39 -2.42 -4.12 -12.25
N ASN A 40 -3.60 -4.28 -12.85
CA ASN A 40 -4.19 -3.28 -13.76
C ASN A 40 -4.75 -2.04 -13.05
N TYR A 41 -4.75 -2.02 -11.71
CA TYR A 41 -5.21 -0.89 -10.89
C TYR A 41 -4.06 -0.26 -10.08
N LEU A 42 -2.84 -0.78 -10.22
CA LEU A 42 -1.69 -0.29 -9.46
C LEU A 42 -1.45 1.22 -9.69
N PRO A 43 -1.47 1.75 -10.93
CA PRO A 43 -1.33 3.19 -11.15
C PRO A 43 -2.41 4.02 -10.46
N GLU A 44 -3.67 3.61 -10.54
CA GLU A 44 -4.83 4.31 -9.98
C GLU A 44 -4.80 4.32 -8.46
N VAL A 45 -4.42 3.20 -7.83
CA VAL A 45 -4.25 3.10 -6.38
C VAL A 45 -3.13 4.01 -5.90
N VAL A 46 -1.98 4.00 -6.58
CA VAL A 46 -0.83 4.85 -6.23
C VAL A 46 -1.19 6.33 -6.42
N GLU A 47 -1.87 6.69 -7.51
CA GLU A 47 -2.35 8.05 -7.75
C GLU A 47 -3.27 8.53 -6.63
N PHE A 48 -4.23 7.68 -6.22
CA PHE A 48 -5.15 7.99 -5.14
C PHE A 48 -4.42 8.23 -3.81
N LEU A 49 -3.48 7.34 -3.45
CA LEU A 49 -2.70 7.51 -2.23
C LEU A 49 -1.84 8.77 -2.27
N TYR A 50 -1.20 9.06 -3.40
CA TYR A 50 -0.33 10.22 -3.56
C TYR A 50 -1.14 11.53 -3.52
N TYR A 51 -2.08 11.71 -4.45
CA TYR A 51 -2.76 13.00 -4.62
C TYR A 51 -3.96 13.20 -3.69
N LYS A 52 -4.71 12.14 -3.35
CA LYS A 52 -5.95 12.28 -2.55
C LYS A 52 -5.71 12.04 -1.07
N GLN A 53 -4.80 11.14 -0.71
CA GLN A 53 -4.49 10.81 0.69
C GLN A 53 -3.24 11.52 1.22
N GLY A 54 -2.52 12.28 0.39
CA GLY A 54 -1.34 13.05 0.83
C GLY A 54 -0.11 12.19 1.09
N GLY A 55 0.01 11.08 0.35
CA GLY A 55 1.21 10.25 0.33
C GLY A 55 2.31 10.86 -0.54
N TRP A 56 3.55 10.52 -0.21
CA TRP A 56 4.75 10.88 -0.95
C TRP A 56 5.48 9.62 -1.41
N LEU A 57 5.56 9.42 -2.73
CA LEU A 57 6.31 8.31 -3.30
C LEU A 57 7.80 8.44 -2.95
N SER A 58 8.28 7.55 -2.10
CA SER A 58 9.62 7.61 -1.52
C SER A 58 10.60 6.73 -2.29
N VAL A 59 10.17 5.51 -2.63
CA VAL A 59 10.96 4.59 -3.46
C VAL A 59 10.03 3.73 -4.32
N LEU A 60 10.50 3.41 -5.52
CA LEU A 60 9.91 2.44 -6.43
C LEU A 60 10.98 1.44 -6.81
N PHE A 61 10.68 0.15 -6.70
CA PHE A 61 11.61 -0.89 -7.10
C PHE A 61 10.89 -2.14 -7.60
N GLY A 62 11.51 -2.80 -8.58
CA GLY A 62 11.12 -4.14 -9.01
C GLY A 62 11.85 -5.20 -8.18
N ASN A 63 11.18 -6.30 -7.88
CA ASN A 63 11.75 -7.45 -7.20
C ASN A 63 11.53 -8.74 -8.00
N ASP A 64 12.53 -9.61 -8.02
CA ASP A 64 12.42 -10.94 -8.62
C ASP A 64 11.91 -11.95 -7.60
N GLU A 65 10.59 -12.17 -7.60
CA GLU A 65 9.91 -13.08 -6.67
C GLU A 65 9.55 -14.42 -7.31
N ARG A 66 10.13 -14.74 -8.46
CA ARG A 66 9.79 -15.97 -9.20
C ARG A 66 10.03 -17.24 -8.37
N LYS A 67 11.00 -17.20 -7.45
CA LYS A 67 11.27 -18.31 -6.52
C LYS A 67 10.21 -18.46 -5.41
N LEU A 68 9.43 -17.42 -5.14
CA LEU A 68 8.41 -17.37 -4.08
C LEU A 68 7.02 -17.63 -4.65
N ASN A 69 6.66 -16.96 -5.75
CA ASN A 69 5.30 -16.98 -6.30
C ASN A 69 5.25 -17.12 -7.83
N GLY A 70 6.38 -17.27 -8.51
CA GLY A 70 6.43 -17.42 -9.97
C GLY A 70 6.36 -16.12 -10.77
N HIS A 71 6.31 -14.94 -10.12
CA HIS A 71 6.14 -13.65 -10.77
C HIS A 71 7.25 -12.64 -10.39
N TYR A 72 7.37 -11.58 -11.18
CA TYR A 72 8.05 -10.37 -10.74
C TYR A 72 7.07 -9.50 -9.94
N ALA A 73 7.58 -8.74 -8.98
CA ALA A 73 6.81 -7.77 -8.23
C ALA A 73 7.34 -6.35 -8.50
N VAL A 74 6.46 -5.36 -8.40
CA VAL A 74 6.82 -3.94 -8.41
C VAL A 74 6.22 -3.33 -7.15
N TYR A 75 7.05 -2.68 -6.36
CA TYR A 75 6.68 -2.09 -5.09
C TYR A 75 6.72 -0.57 -5.17
N TYR A 76 5.63 0.06 -4.78
CA TYR A 76 5.54 1.50 -4.56
C TYR A 76 5.47 1.76 -3.06
N VAL A 77 6.47 2.46 -2.53
CA VAL A 77 6.50 2.80 -1.10
C VAL A 77 6.18 4.28 -0.94
N LEU A 78 5.05 4.56 -0.28
CA LEU A 78 4.58 5.91 0.00
C LEU A 78 4.75 6.23 1.49
N SER A 79 5.31 7.40 1.78
CA SER A 79 5.26 8.03 3.10
C SER A 79 3.96 8.80 3.24
N MET A 80 3.12 8.47 4.22
CA MET A 80 1.86 9.16 4.45
C MET A 80 2.10 10.37 5.35
N GLU A 81 2.14 11.56 4.77
CA GLU A 81 2.51 12.78 5.50
C GLU A 81 1.30 13.55 6.04
N LYS A 82 0.12 13.35 5.44
CA LYS A 82 -1.12 14.03 5.81
C LYS A 82 -2.03 13.09 6.62
N GLY A 83 -2.22 13.36 7.91
CA GLY A 83 -3.08 12.53 8.77
C GLY A 83 -2.24 11.64 9.68
N THR A 84 -2.56 10.34 9.78
CA THR A 84 -1.70 9.41 10.52
C THR A 84 -0.43 9.16 9.72
N LYS A 85 0.71 9.44 10.34
CA LYS A 85 2.03 9.17 9.77
C LYS A 85 2.31 7.67 9.79
N CYS A 86 2.49 7.09 8.60
CA CYS A 86 2.82 5.69 8.40
C CYS A 86 3.38 5.49 6.98
N TRP A 87 3.82 4.28 6.69
CA TRP A 87 4.28 3.84 5.38
C TRP A 87 3.26 2.91 4.76
N ILE A 88 2.96 3.13 3.47
CA ILE A 88 2.15 2.21 2.68
C ILE A 88 3.01 1.68 1.53
N THR A 89 3.19 0.36 1.50
CA THR A 89 3.75 -0.34 0.35
C THR A 89 2.59 -0.92 -0.46
N VAL A 90 2.53 -0.59 -1.75
CA VAL A 90 1.57 -1.16 -2.72
C VAL A 90 2.31 -2.02 -3.71
#